data_AF-W4L4P6-F1
#
_entry.id   AF-W4L4P6-F1
#
_cell.length_a   1.000
_cell.length_b   1.000
_cell.length_c   1.000
_cell.angle_alpha   90.00
_cell.angle_beta   90.00
_cell.angle_gamma   90.00
#
_symmetry.space_group_name_H-M   'P 1'
#
loop_
_entity.id
_entity.type
_entity.pdbx_description
1 polymer ?
#
loop_
_entity_poly.entity_id
_entity_poly.type
_entity_poly.pdbx_seq_one_letter_code
_entity_poly.pdbx_strand_id
1 'polypeptide(L)'
;MAVKHSHPMNTPISHTGSTSAEEPILWHRLFQGDATAFWALWADYKQTCFLRLALHWMGNNREDAEDALSSASMKAWEYLTLHTPEITNLKSWLTRLVYNHCMDMRKANEC
;
A
#
# COMPACT_ATOMS: atom_id res chain seq x y z
N MET A 1 36.62 17.90 30.19
CA MET A 1 36.29 18.26 28.80
C MET A 1 34.97 17.58 28.45
N ALA A 2 33.86 18.31 28.54
CA ALA A 2 32.57 17.89 28.03
C ALA A 2 32.40 18.51 26.64
N VAL A 3 32.03 17.71 25.65
CA VAL A 3 31.06 17.99 24.58
C VAL A 3 31.14 16.88 23.53
N LYS A 4 30.08 16.09 23.39
CA LYS A 4 29.79 15.37 22.14
C LYS A 4 28.40 15.81 21.74
N HIS A 5 28.40 16.54 20.63
CA HIS A 5 27.30 17.33 20.09
C HIS A 5 26.22 16.46 19.45
N SER A 6 25.04 17.06 19.35
CA SER A 6 23.75 16.58 18.85
C SER A 6 23.71 15.91 17.46
N HIS A 7 22.64 15.12 17.28
CA HIS A 7 22.13 14.45 16.07
C HIS A 7 22.00 15.34 14.81
N PRO A 8 21.94 14.72 13.62
CA PRO A 8 20.64 14.66 12.92
C PRO A 8 20.35 13.33 12.19
N MET A 9 19.06 13.15 11.84
CA MET A 9 18.54 12.09 10.98
C MET A 9 19.37 11.82 9.72
N ASN A 10 19.55 10.55 9.38
CA ASN A 10 19.53 10.11 7.98
C ASN A 10 18.87 8.73 7.88
N THR A 11 17.69 8.73 7.29
CA THR A 11 16.96 7.58 6.77
C THR A 11 17.79 6.91 5.68
N PRO A 12 18.03 5.60 5.72
CA PRO A 12 18.12 4.87 4.47
C PRO A 12 16.68 4.60 4.03
N ILE A 13 16.15 5.43 3.12
CA ILE A 13 15.08 4.95 2.24
C ILE A 13 15.75 3.93 1.32
N SER A 14 15.87 2.70 1.80
CA SER A 14 16.29 1.56 1.02
C SER A 14 15.13 1.19 0.10
N HIS A 15 15.11 1.81 -1.08
CA HIS A 15 14.45 1.25 -2.26
C HIS A 15 15.25 0.02 -2.72
N THR A 16 15.19 -1.05 -1.94
CA THR A 16 15.70 -2.36 -2.31
C THR A 16 14.51 -3.24 -2.63
N GLY A 17 14.21 -3.37 -3.91
CA GLY A 17 13.37 -4.45 -4.38
C GLY A 17 13.93 -5.81 -3.93
N SER A 18 13.02 -6.70 -3.55
CA SER A 18 13.23 -8.08 -3.08
C SER A 18 13.57 -8.21 -1.61
N THR A 19 12.62 -8.74 -0.82
CA THR A 19 12.85 -9.87 0.10
C THR A 19 11.52 -10.54 0.45
N SER A 20 11.29 -11.70 -0.17
CA SER A 20 10.19 -12.66 0.12
C SER A 20 10.24 -13.22 1.57
N ALA A 21 11.30 -12.93 2.33
CA ALA A 21 11.47 -13.36 3.72
C ALA A 21 10.93 -12.38 4.79
N GLU A 22 10.56 -11.14 4.42
CA GLU A 22 10.00 -10.14 5.34
C GLU A 22 8.46 -10.18 5.40
N GLU A 23 7.83 -10.75 4.37
CA GLU A 23 6.38 -10.96 4.30
C GLU A 23 5.80 -11.64 5.56
N PRO A 24 6.34 -12.78 6.07
CA PRO A 24 5.78 -13.47 7.25
C PRO A 24 5.78 -12.65 8.54
N ILE A 25 6.71 -11.72 8.72
CA ILE A 25 6.78 -10.89 9.94
C ILE A 25 5.76 -9.74 9.86
N LEU A 26 5.60 -9.16 8.66
CA LEU A 26 4.55 -8.18 8.40
C LEU A 26 3.16 -8.78 8.52
N TRP A 27 2.95 -10.03 8.07
CA TRP A 27 1.69 -10.77 8.25
C TRP A 27 1.22 -10.77 9.70
N HIS A 28 2.12 -11.10 10.63
CA HIS A 28 1.76 -11.24 12.02
C HIS A 28 1.39 -9.89 12.66
N ARG A 29 2.07 -8.80 12.29
CA ARG A 29 1.76 -7.45 12.80
C ARG A 29 0.49 -6.86 12.19
N LEU A 30 0.24 -7.12 10.91
CA LEU A 30 -0.99 -6.72 10.22
C LEU A 30 -2.23 -7.30 10.90
N PHE A 31 -2.22 -8.61 11.17
CA PHE A 31 -3.34 -9.27 11.85
C PHE A 31 -3.46 -8.93 13.34
N GLN A 32 -2.42 -8.36 13.95
CA GLN A 32 -2.49 -7.77 15.29
C GLN A 32 -3.10 -6.36 15.28
N GLY A 33 -3.52 -5.84 14.12
CA GLY A 33 -4.12 -4.51 14.00
C GLY A 33 -3.12 -3.36 13.97
N ASP A 34 -1.84 -3.64 13.67
CA ASP A 34 -0.82 -2.60 13.53
C ASP A 34 -1.02 -1.83 12.20
N ALA A 35 -1.73 -0.71 12.30
CA ALA A 35 -1.94 0.21 11.19
C ALA A 35 -0.62 0.67 10.56
N THR A 36 0.45 0.83 11.35
CA THR A 36 1.75 1.29 10.86
C THR A 36 2.36 0.30 9.89
N ALA A 37 2.27 -1.00 10.21
CA ALA A 37 2.73 -2.07 9.33
C ALA A 37 1.96 -2.09 8.01
N PHE A 38 0.65 -1.85 8.05
CA PHE A 38 -0.20 -1.75 6.86
C PHE A 38 0.22 -0.59 5.97
N TRP A 39 0.32 0.62 6.51
CA TRP A 39 0.66 1.80 5.72
C TRP A 39 2.07 1.73 5.13
N ALA A 40 3.03 1.14 5.85
CA ALA A 40 4.37 0.92 5.33
C ALA A 40 4.37 -0.05 4.13
N LEU A 41 3.67 -1.18 4.25
CA LEU A 41 3.54 -2.15 3.16
C LEU A 41 2.80 -1.56 1.96
N TRP A 42 1.69 -0.86 2.23
CA TRP A 42 0.91 -0.20 1.20
C TRP A 42 1.73 0.85 0.44
N ALA A 43 2.53 1.65 1.14
CA ALA A 43 3.38 2.66 0.52
C ALA A 43 4.41 2.03 -0.44
N ASP A 44 5.03 0.91 -0.05
CA ASP A 44 5.94 0.16 -0.92
C ASP A 44 5.23 -0.35 -2.18
N TYR A 45 4.10 -1.05 -2.02
CA TYR A 45 3.34 -1.57 -3.16
C TYR A 45 2.76 -0.47 -4.06
N LYS A 46 2.35 0.66 -3.46
CA LYS A 46 1.88 1.85 -4.19
C LYS A 46 2.96 2.37 -5.12
N GLN A 47 4.18 2.56 -4.62
CA GLN A 47 5.29 3.11 -5.41
C GLN A 47 5.83 2.12 -6.43
N THR A 48 5.94 0.84 -6.06
CA THR A 48 6.55 -0.18 -6.93
C THR A 48 5.61 -0.64 -8.05
N CYS A 49 4.31 -0.79 -7.77
CA CYS A 49 3.36 -1.46 -8.66
C CYS A 49 2.07 -0.65 -8.90
N PHE A 50 1.35 -0.28 -7.83
CA PHE A 50 -0.04 0.16 -7.99
C PHE A 50 -0.18 1.51 -8.67
N LEU A 51 0.74 2.45 -8.47
CA LEU A 51 0.70 3.74 -9.17
C LEU A 51 0.77 3.58 -10.69
N ARG A 52 1.65 2.71 -11.17
CA ARG A 52 1.78 2.44 -12.61
C ARG A 52 0.53 1.79 -13.19
N LEU A 53 -0.07 0.86 -12.44
CA LEU A 53 -1.31 0.18 -12.84
C LEU A 53 -2.51 1.13 -12.83
N ALA A 54 -2.67 1.93 -11.77
CA ALA A 54 -3.75 2.89 -11.65
C ALA A 54 -3.67 3.95 -12.76
N LEU A 55 -2.48 4.48 -13.08
CA LEU A 55 -2.28 5.38 -14.22
C LEU A 55 -2.70 4.71 -15.54
N HIS A 56 -2.34 3.44 -15.75
CA HIS A 56 -2.75 2.72 -16.95
C HIS A 56 -4.28 2.54 -17.04
N TRP A 57 -4.95 2.29 -15.93
CA TRP A 57 -6.40 2.06 -15.88
C TRP A 57 -7.24 3.33 -15.94
N MET A 58 -6.72 4.44 -15.38
CA MET A 58 -7.37 5.76 -15.33
C MET A 58 -6.97 6.68 -16.50
N GLY A 59 -6.54 6.12 -17.64
CA GLY A 59 -6.26 6.90 -18.84
C GLY A 59 -5.10 7.90 -18.69
N ASN A 60 -4.10 7.56 -17.86
CA ASN A 60 -2.96 8.41 -17.53
C ASN A 60 -3.32 9.71 -16.78
N ASN A 61 -4.53 9.79 -16.19
CA ASN A 61 -4.84 10.84 -15.23
C ASN A 61 -4.23 10.51 -13.87
N ARG A 62 -3.28 11.35 -13.44
CA ARG A 62 -2.58 11.17 -12.17
C ARG A 62 -3.46 11.45 -10.96
N GLU A 63 -4.29 12.49 -11.02
CA GLU A 63 -5.13 12.89 -9.89
C GLU A 63 -6.15 11.78 -9.58
N ASP A 64 -6.85 11.30 -10.61
CA ASP A 64 -7.80 10.20 -10.46
C ASP A 64 -7.12 8.90 -9.99
N ALA A 65 -5.90 8.62 -10.47
CA ALA A 65 -5.15 7.44 -10.05
C ALA A 65 -4.73 7.53 -8.57
N GLU A 66 -4.29 8.70 -8.11
CA GLU A 66 -3.91 8.91 -6.71
C GLU A 66 -5.13 8.86 -5.78
N ASP A 67 -6.27 9.43 -6.19
CA ASP A 67 -7.52 9.37 -5.46
C ASP A 67 -8.06 7.93 -5.35
N ALA A 68 -8.07 7.20 -6.48
CA ALA A 68 -8.44 5.78 -6.50
C ALA A 68 -7.56 4.96 -5.57
N LEU A 69 -6.25 5.20 -5.55
CA LEU A 69 -5.36 4.48 -4.64
C LEU A 69 -5.61 4.85 -3.17
N SER A 70 -5.93 6.12 -2.88
CA SER A 70 -6.29 6.55 -1.53
C SER A 70 -7.54 5.82 -1.03
N SER A 71 -8.60 5.81 -1.85
CA SER A 71 -9.86 5.15 -1.54
C SER A 71 -9.73 3.62 -1.46
N ALA A 72 -8.94 3.00 -2.35
CA ALA A 72 -8.62 1.57 -2.27
C ALA A 72 -7.89 1.21 -0.98
N SER A 73 -6.96 2.06 -0.51
CA SER A 73 -6.20 1.80 0.70
C SER A 73 -7.08 1.75 1.96
N MET A 74 -8.07 2.63 2.04
CA MET A 74 -9.04 2.65 3.14
C MET A 74 -9.92 1.40 3.13
N LYS A 75 -10.43 1.01 1.96
CA LYS A 75 -11.21 -0.24 1.81
C LYS A 75 -10.39 -1.48 2.18
N ALA A 76 -9.12 -1.51 1.79
CA ALA A 76 -8.22 -2.60 2.15
C ALA A 76 -8.01 -2.68 3.66
N TRP A 77 -7.75 -1.54 4.32
CA TRP A 77 -7.58 -1.47 5.77
C TRP A 77 -8.86 -1.87 6.53
N GLU A 78 -10.02 -1.35 6.13
CA GLU A 78 -11.30 -1.70 6.73
C GLU A 78 -11.59 -3.20 6.60
N TYR A 79 -11.34 -3.78 5.42
CA TYR A 79 -11.56 -5.20 5.20
C TYR A 79 -10.63 -6.07 6.08
N LEU A 80 -9.35 -5.70 6.18
CA LEU A 80 -8.36 -6.41 6.99
C LEU A 80 -8.59 -6.30 8.50
N THR A 81 -9.20 -5.20 8.96
CA THR A 81 -9.51 -4.99 10.38
C THR A 81 -10.84 -5.63 10.79
N LEU A 82 -11.83 -5.61 9.89
CA LEU A 82 -13.16 -6.16 10.15
C LEU A 82 -13.25 -7.67 9.94
N HIS A 83 -12.41 -8.21 9.04
CA HIS A 83 -12.39 -9.63 8.73
C HIS A 83 -11.05 -10.23 9.16
N THR A 84 -11.03 -11.52 9.47
CA THR A 84 -9.80 -12.32 9.53
C THR A 84 -9.72 -13.12 8.24
N PRO A 85 -9.36 -12.49 7.11
CA PRO A 85 -9.49 -13.15 5.83
C PRO A 85 -8.40 -14.22 5.68
N GLU A 86 -8.79 -15.38 5.14
CA GLU A 86 -7.86 -16.45 4.74
C GLU A 86 -7.11 -16.03 3.46
N ILE A 87 -6.39 -14.92 3.54
CA ILE A 87 -5.62 -14.40 2.41
C ILE A 87 -4.32 -15.18 2.36
N THR A 88 -4.19 -16.01 1.33
CA THR A 88 -2.95 -16.75 1.07
C THR A 88 -1.89 -15.90 0.37
N ASN A 89 -2.31 -14.89 -0.41
CA ASN A 89 -1.42 -13.97 -1.09
C ASN A 89 -1.94 -12.52 -1.02
N LEU A 90 -1.37 -11.73 -0.10
CA LEU A 90 -1.78 -10.36 0.15
C LEU A 90 -1.57 -9.46 -1.06
N LYS A 91 -0.44 -9.59 -1.75
CA LYS A 91 -0.14 -8.79 -2.94
C LYS A 91 -1.16 -9.02 -4.05
N SER A 92 -1.50 -10.27 -4.34
CA SER A 92 -2.51 -10.61 -5.34
C SER A 92 -3.90 -10.10 -4.94
N TRP A 93 -4.27 -10.23 -3.67
CA TRP A 93 -5.53 -9.71 -3.15
C TRP A 93 -5.62 -8.19 -3.27
N LEU A 94 -4.59 -7.46 -2.81
CA LEU A 94 -4.52 -6.00 -2.91
C LEU A 94 -4.53 -5.53 -4.38
N THR A 95 -3.80 -6.21 -5.26
CA THR A 95 -3.81 -5.90 -6.70
C THR A 95 -5.22 -6.00 -7.27
N ARG A 96 -5.96 -7.06 -6.90
CA ARG A 96 -7.34 -7.27 -7.37
C ARG A 96 -8.30 -6.24 -6.77
N LEU A 97 -8.11 -5.86 -5.50
CA LEU A 97 -8.88 -4.81 -4.85
C LEU A 97 -8.68 -3.46 -5.57
N VAL A 98 -7.43 -3.07 -5.82
CA VAL A 98 -7.11 -1.83 -6.54
C VAL A 98 -7.69 -1.84 -7.95
N TYR A 99 -7.52 -2.95 -8.69
CA TYR A 99 -8.11 -3.11 -10.02
C TYR A 99 -9.61 -2.90 -10.01
N ASN A 100 -10.32 -3.64 -9.14
CA ASN A 100 -11.77 -3.55 -9.03
C ASN A 100 -12.20 -2.11 -8.74
N HIS A 101 -11.49 -1.43 -7.85
CA HIS A 101 -11.83 -0.06 -7.47
C HIS A 101 -11.57 0.96 -8.59
N CYS A 102 -10.45 0.86 -9.32
CA CYS A 102 -10.21 1.72 -10.48
C CYS A 102 -11.26 1.51 -11.57
N MET A 103 -11.65 0.27 -11.84
CA MET A 103 -12.70 -0.02 -12.82
C MET A 103 -14.07 0.51 -12.38
N ASP A 104 -14.38 0.42 -11.09
CA ASP A 104 -15.62 0.95 -10.50
C ASP A 104 -15.70 2.48 -10.62
N MET A 105 -14.63 3.20 -10.28
CA MET A 105 -14.54 4.66 -10.43
C MET A 105 -14.67 5.08 -11.90
N ARG A 106 -14.01 4.37 -12.82
CA ARG A 106 -14.12 4.67 -14.25
C ARG A 106 -15.55 4.52 -14.75
N LYS A 107 -16.24 3.44 -14.35
CA LYS A 107 -17.65 3.24 -14.69
C LYS A 107 -18.54 4.34 -14.12
N ALA A 108 -18.27 4.78 -12.88
CA ALA A 108 -19.04 5.84 -12.23
C ALA A 108 -18.86 7.21 -12.93
N ASN A 109 -17.68 7.49 -13.48
CA ASN A 109 -17.38 8.73 -14.21
C ASN A 109 -17.90 8.73 -15.67
N GLU A 110 -18.34 7.59 -16.19
CA GLU A 110 -18.89 7.43 -17.54
C GLU A 110 -20.44 7.52 -17.59
N CYS A 111 -21.12 7.72 -16.46
CA CYS A 111 -22.57 7.97 -16.37
C CYS A 111 -22.87 9.44 -16.05
#